data_AF-A0A955T403-F1
#
_entry.id   AF-A0A955T403-F1
#
_cell.length_a   1.000
_cell.length_b   1.000
_cell.length_c   1.000
_cell.angle_alpha   90.00
_cell.angle_beta   90.00
_cell.angle_gamma   90.00
#
_symmetry.space_group_name_H-M   'P 1'
#
loop_
_entity.id
_entity.type
_entity.pdbx_description
1 polymer ?
#
loop_
_entity_poly.entity_id
_entity_poly.type
_entity_poly.pdbx_seq_one_letter_code
_entity_poly.pdbx_strand_id
1 'polypeptide(L)'
;MKIKTMLCLALCVALTISVQFASAEGYRTTVGEGADQIPLLVVTGTPYEMGFAVGSLMKEETHKVLQGFLHLARMGDEERFSDETLDAAWESVSPHTHEAFKEELRGIAEGSGLDLQDVIRAHMVPVVADYACSGVAFWGDRVENGHLLQIRNLDYETRA
;
A
#
# COMPACT_ATOMS: atom_id res chain seq x y z
N MET A 1 -50.82 -18.59 -3.43
CA MET A 1 -49.65 -17.71 -3.56
C MET A 1 -48.98 -18.03 -4.88
N LYS A 2 -49.05 -17.12 -5.84
CA LYS A 2 -49.01 -17.44 -7.28
C LYS A 2 -47.55 -17.62 -7.74
N ILE A 3 -47.31 -18.57 -8.64
CA ILE A 3 -46.02 -18.89 -9.29
C ILE A 3 -45.23 -17.64 -9.73
N LYS A 4 -45.91 -16.56 -10.11
CA LYS A 4 -45.29 -15.26 -10.43
C LYS A 4 -44.51 -14.62 -9.27
N THR A 5 -44.95 -14.81 -8.03
CA THR A 5 -44.30 -14.26 -6.83
C THR A 5 -43.03 -15.04 -6.47
N MET A 6 -43.02 -16.37 -6.65
CA MET A 6 -41.80 -17.18 -6.47
C MET A 6 -40.78 -16.94 -7.60
N LEU A 7 -41.25 -16.74 -8.83
CA LEU A 7 -40.36 -16.45 -9.96
C LEU A 7 -39.67 -15.08 -9.81
N CYS A 8 -40.38 -14.05 -9.33
CA CYS A 8 -39.79 -12.76 -9.00
C CYS A 8 -38.77 -12.85 -7.86
N LEU A 9 -39.06 -13.62 -6.80
CA LEU A 9 -38.15 -13.78 -5.67
C LEU A 9 -36.87 -14.52 -6.08
N ALA A 10 -36.99 -15.57 -6.90
CA ALA A 10 -35.84 -16.30 -7.45
C ALA A 10 -34.99 -15.45 -8.40
N LEU A 11 -35.62 -14.58 -9.20
CA LEU A 11 -34.91 -13.65 -10.09
C LEU A 11 -34.16 -12.57 -9.29
N CYS A 12 -34.74 -12.04 -8.21
CA CYS A 12 -34.06 -11.10 -7.32
C CYS A 12 -32.87 -11.74 -6.60
N VAL A 13 -32.99 -13.00 -6.13
CA VAL A 13 -31.88 -13.74 -5.50
C VAL A 13 -30.77 -14.02 -6.51
N ALA A 14 -31.09 -14.35 -7.77
CA ALA A 14 -30.11 -14.54 -8.83
C ALA A 14 -29.38 -13.25 -9.22
N LEU A 15 -30.08 -12.10 -9.23
CA LEU A 15 -29.49 -10.78 -9.47
C LEU A 15 -28.61 -10.30 -8.31
N THR A 16 -28.85 -10.74 -7.08
CA THR A 16 -27.97 -10.44 -5.93
C THR A 16 -26.71 -11.32 -5.87
N ILE A 17 -26.69 -12.46 -6.58
CA ILE A 17 -25.49 -13.33 -6.66
C ILE A 17 -24.50 -12.81 -7.72
N SER A 18 -24.97 -12.02 -8.68
CA SER A 18 -24.14 -11.31 -9.65
C SER A 18 -23.65 -9.95 -9.15
N VAL A 19 -23.42 -9.79 -7.85
CA VAL A 19 -22.38 -8.83 -7.42
C VAL A 19 -21.11 -9.40 -8.01
N GLN A 20 -20.73 -8.89 -9.19
CA GLN A 20 -19.38 -9.02 -9.69
C GLN A 20 -18.48 -8.52 -8.57
N PHE A 21 -17.90 -9.46 -7.81
CA PHE A 21 -16.64 -9.20 -7.18
C PHE A 21 -15.77 -8.74 -8.33
N ALA A 22 -15.50 -7.44 -8.40
CA ALA A 22 -14.42 -6.94 -9.21
C ALA A 22 -13.19 -7.71 -8.69
N SER A 23 -12.82 -8.74 -9.44
CA SER A 23 -11.63 -9.51 -9.14
C SER A 23 -10.51 -8.51 -9.23
N ALA A 24 -9.81 -8.24 -8.14
CA ALA A 24 -8.59 -7.47 -8.19
C ALA A 24 -7.69 -8.07 -9.29
N GLU A 25 -7.47 -7.33 -10.37
CA GLU A 25 -6.71 -7.79 -11.53
C GLU A 25 -5.26 -7.31 -11.40
N GLY A 26 -4.33 -8.22 -11.63
CA GLY A 26 -2.91 -7.90 -11.65
C GLY A 26 -2.04 -9.12 -11.78
N TYR A 27 -0.76 -8.89 -12.04
CA TYR A 27 0.24 -9.96 -12.05
C TYR A 27 1.55 -9.48 -11.43
N ARG A 28 2.30 -10.46 -10.92
CA ARG A 28 3.66 -10.28 -10.45
C ARG A 28 4.63 -10.86 -11.48
N THR A 29 5.70 -10.12 -11.73
CA THR A 29 6.87 -10.57 -12.48
C THR A 29 8.13 -10.10 -11.75
N THR A 30 9.31 -10.30 -12.36
CA THR A 30 10.59 -9.90 -11.82
C THR A 30 11.38 -9.17 -12.89
N VAL A 31 12.05 -8.08 -12.51
CA VAL A 31 13.03 -7.38 -13.35
C VAL A 31 14.42 -7.52 -12.76
N GLY A 32 15.46 -7.39 -13.57
CA GLY A 32 16.86 -7.54 -13.14
C GLY A 32 17.36 -8.99 -13.19
N GLU A 33 18.62 -9.18 -12.78
CA GLU A 33 19.32 -10.47 -12.84
C GLU A 33 20.14 -10.68 -11.55
N GLY A 34 20.41 -11.94 -11.20
CA GLY A 34 21.24 -12.28 -10.04
C GLY A 34 20.73 -11.65 -8.73
N ALA A 35 21.60 -10.91 -8.05
CA ALA A 35 21.29 -10.24 -6.79
C ALA A 35 20.41 -8.98 -6.96
N ASP A 36 20.27 -8.46 -8.17
CA ASP A 36 19.52 -7.24 -8.49
C ASP A 36 18.08 -7.55 -8.96
N GLN A 37 17.57 -8.74 -8.66
CA GLN A 37 16.19 -9.08 -8.97
C GLN A 37 15.20 -8.32 -8.08
N ILE A 38 14.27 -7.60 -8.71
CA ILE A 38 13.25 -6.81 -8.04
C ILE A 38 11.86 -7.31 -8.47
N PRO A 39 10.97 -7.65 -7.53
CA PRO A 39 9.58 -7.94 -7.85
C PRO A 39 8.89 -6.72 -8.50
N LEU A 40 8.26 -6.95 -9.66
CA LEU A 40 7.45 -5.96 -10.34
C LEU A 40 5.99 -6.40 -10.31
N LEU A 41 5.11 -5.51 -9.88
CA LEU A 41 3.66 -5.71 -9.91
C LEU A 41 3.05 -4.82 -10.97
N VAL A 42 2.13 -5.38 -11.73
CA VAL A 42 1.23 -4.62 -12.60
C VAL A 42 -0.18 -4.83 -12.07
N VAL A 43 -0.82 -3.76 -11.63
CA VAL A 43 -2.16 -3.75 -11.04
C VAL A 43 -3.05 -2.78 -11.79
N THR A 44 -4.36 -3.02 -11.78
CA THR A 44 -5.34 -2.15 -12.41
C THR A 44 -6.66 -2.18 -11.64
N GLY A 45 -7.50 -1.17 -11.87
CA GLY A 45 -8.81 -1.05 -11.24
C GLY A 45 -8.94 0.17 -10.35
N THR A 46 -9.91 0.12 -9.44
CA THR A 46 -10.09 1.12 -8.39
C THR A 46 -8.92 1.11 -7.38
N PRO A 47 -8.71 2.16 -6.59
CA PRO A 47 -7.64 2.17 -5.59
C PRO A 47 -7.70 0.99 -4.61
N TYR A 48 -8.91 0.60 -4.19
CA TYR A 48 -9.13 -0.60 -3.40
C TYR A 48 -8.71 -1.88 -4.14
N GLU A 49 -9.13 -2.06 -5.40
CA GLU A 49 -8.77 -3.25 -6.20
C GLU A 49 -7.26 -3.35 -6.42
N MET A 50 -6.59 -2.21 -6.70
CA MET A 50 -5.15 -2.15 -6.82
C MET A 50 -4.45 -2.51 -5.50
N GLY A 51 -4.91 -1.94 -4.39
CA GLY A 51 -4.39 -2.27 -3.06
C GLY A 51 -4.57 -3.74 -2.71
N PHE A 52 -5.74 -4.31 -3.01
CA PHE A 52 -6.02 -5.73 -2.81
C PHE A 52 -5.09 -6.61 -3.64
N ALA A 53 -4.90 -6.28 -4.92
CA ALA A 53 -3.96 -6.98 -5.79
C ALA A 53 -2.52 -6.93 -5.23
N VAL A 54 -2.06 -5.76 -4.78
CA VAL A 54 -0.74 -5.63 -4.13
C VAL A 54 -0.64 -6.53 -2.90
N GLY A 55 -1.60 -6.43 -1.98
CA GLY A 55 -1.60 -7.22 -0.75
C GLY A 55 -1.65 -8.74 -0.99
N SER A 56 -2.36 -9.18 -2.04
CA SER A 56 -2.47 -10.60 -2.40
C SER A 56 -1.25 -11.14 -3.16
N LEU A 57 -0.72 -10.38 -4.13
CA LEU A 57 0.39 -10.83 -4.98
C LEU A 57 1.76 -10.79 -4.27
N MET A 58 1.86 -9.99 -3.21
CA MET A 58 3.07 -9.81 -2.39
C MET A 58 2.78 -10.06 -0.92
N LYS A 59 1.93 -11.05 -0.61
CA LYS A 59 1.42 -11.28 0.75
C LYS A 59 2.56 -11.46 1.76
N GLU A 60 3.51 -12.33 1.45
CA GLU A 60 4.63 -12.66 2.32
C GLU A 60 5.57 -11.46 2.50
N GLU A 61 5.87 -10.74 1.43
CA GLU A 61 6.69 -9.52 1.47
C GLU A 61 5.99 -8.38 2.23
N THR A 62 4.68 -8.21 2.02
CA THR A 62 3.86 -7.19 2.72
C THR A 62 3.85 -7.45 4.23
N HIS A 63 3.68 -8.71 4.65
CA HIS A 63 3.80 -9.08 6.06
C HIS A 63 5.17 -8.72 6.62
N LYS A 64 6.25 -9.14 5.95
CA LYS A 64 7.62 -8.86 6.39
C LYS A 64 7.93 -7.38 6.48
N VAL A 65 7.54 -6.60 5.47
CA VAL A 65 7.84 -5.18 5.42
C VAL A 65 6.99 -4.42 6.42
N LEU A 66 5.67 -4.56 6.42
CA LEU A 66 4.82 -3.72 7.28
C LEU A 66 5.00 -4.05 8.77
N GLN A 67 4.98 -5.34 9.13
CA GLN A 67 5.18 -5.74 10.53
C GLN A 67 6.64 -5.60 10.97
N GLY A 68 7.59 -5.98 10.11
CA GLY A 68 9.02 -5.87 10.42
C GLY A 68 9.47 -4.42 10.55
N PHE A 69 9.01 -3.53 9.67
CA PHE A 69 9.32 -2.10 9.74
C PHE A 69 8.71 -1.46 10.98
N LEU A 70 7.44 -1.71 11.27
CA LEU A 70 6.77 -1.21 12.47
C LEU A 70 7.45 -1.73 13.74
N HIS A 71 7.84 -3.01 13.77
CA HIS A 71 8.58 -3.61 14.87
C HIS A 71 9.94 -2.95 15.08
N LEU A 72 10.73 -2.76 14.02
CA LEU A 72 12.05 -2.11 14.10
C LEU A 72 11.94 -0.66 14.56
N ALA A 73 10.93 0.08 14.09
CA ALA A 73 10.68 1.45 14.53
C ALA A 73 10.43 1.49 16.05
N ARG A 74 9.53 0.66 16.55
CA ARG A 74 9.22 0.55 17.99
C ARG A 74 10.42 0.14 18.84
N MET A 75 11.28 -0.73 18.33
CA MET A 75 12.51 -1.12 19.02
C MET A 75 13.49 0.05 19.14
N GLY A 76 13.51 0.97 18.16
CA GLY A 76 14.36 2.15 18.19
C GLY A 76 13.84 3.25 19.12
N ASP A 77 12.52 3.43 19.20
CA ASP A 77 11.88 4.44 20.05
C ASP A 77 10.41 4.06 20.35
N GLU A 78 10.18 3.33 21.44
CA GLU A 78 8.86 2.80 21.80
C GLU A 78 7.82 3.91 22.05
N GLU A 79 8.25 5.05 22.63
CA GLU A 79 7.35 6.16 22.91
C GLU A 79 6.91 6.84 21.61
N ARG A 80 7.87 7.19 20.75
CA ARG A 80 7.61 7.87 19.47
C ARG A 80 6.81 7.03 18.48
N PHE A 81 6.98 5.72 18.50
CA PHE A 81 6.29 4.79 17.60
C PHE A 81 5.22 3.94 18.31
N SER A 82 4.73 4.41 19.46
CA SER A 82 3.58 3.87 20.16
C SER A 82 2.31 3.91 19.29
N ASP A 83 1.37 3.03 19.61
CA ASP A 83 0.05 2.99 18.95
C ASP A 83 -0.63 4.36 19.02
N GLU A 84 -0.61 5.00 20.20
CA GLU A 84 -1.23 6.31 20.43
C GLU A 84 -0.59 7.40 19.55
N THR A 85 0.73 7.41 19.41
CA THR A 85 1.42 8.42 18.60
C THR A 85 1.16 8.22 17.12
N LEU A 86 1.17 6.98 16.63
CA LEU A 86 0.90 6.66 15.23
C LEU A 86 -0.58 6.89 14.86
N ASP A 87 -1.50 6.64 15.79
CA ASP A 87 -2.91 6.93 15.61
C ASP A 87 -3.14 8.45 15.55
N ALA A 88 -2.52 9.23 16.45
CA ALA A 88 -2.56 10.69 16.40
C ALA A 88 -1.93 11.26 15.11
N ALA A 89 -0.86 10.64 14.61
CA ALA A 89 -0.28 11.00 13.32
C ALA A 89 -1.27 10.80 12.18
N TRP A 90 -1.98 9.65 12.14
CA TRP A 90 -3.04 9.41 11.16
C TRP A 90 -4.18 10.41 11.27
N GLU A 91 -4.65 10.73 12.47
CA GLU A 91 -5.68 11.74 12.70
C GLU A 91 -5.28 13.11 12.17
N SER A 92 -3.99 13.47 12.26
CA SER A 92 -3.49 14.76 11.76
C SER A 92 -3.44 14.85 10.24
N VAL A 93 -3.14 13.74 9.52
CA VAL A 93 -2.94 13.75 8.07
C VAL A 93 -4.16 13.27 7.29
N SER A 94 -4.95 12.35 7.84
CA SER A 94 -6.08 11.71 7.13
C SER A 94 -7.18 12.65 6.63
N PRO A 95 -7.46 13.82 7.23
CA PRO A 95 -8.40 14.79 6.65
C PRO A 95 -7.87 15.41 5.35
N HIS A 96 -6.56 15.38 5.14
CA HIS A 96 -5.87 15.90 3.95
C HIS A 96 -5.44 14.80 2.97
N THR A 97 -5.50 13.54 3.39
CA THR A 97 -5.25 12.37 2.54
C THR A 97 -6.46 12.12 1.64
N HIS A 98 -6.22 12.11 0.33
CA HIS A 98 -7.25 11.78 -0.67
C HIS A 98 -7.81 10.36 -0.44
N GLU A 99 -9.12 10.18 -0.64
CA GLU A 99 -9.82 8.92 -0.33
C GLU A 99 -9.24 7.70 -1.06
N ALA A 100 -8.73 7.92 -2.28
CA ALA A 100 -8.04 6.89 -3.05
C ALA A 100 -6.94 6.16 -2.25
N PHE A 101 -6.12 6.86 -1.47
CA PHE A 101 -5.06 6.22 -0.68
C PHE A 101 -5.62 5.43 0.51
N LYS A 102 -6.72 5.89 1.11
CA LYS A 102 -7.39 5.17 2.20
C LYS A 102 -7.97 3.85 1.71
N GLU A 103 -8.62 3.90 0.55
CA GLU A 103 -9.14 2.72 -0.13
C GLU A 103 -8.03 1.76 -0.55
N GLU A 104 -6.88 2.27 -1.01
CA GLU A 104 -5.71 1.44 -1.31
C GLU A 104 -5.14 0.76 -0.06
N LEU A 105 -4.99 1.47 1.07
CA LEU A 105 -4.58 0.86 2.36
C LEU A 105 -5.57 -0.22 2.82
N ARG A 106 -6.88 0.03 2.65
CA ARG A 106 -7.93 -0.97 2.92
C ARG A 106 -7.77 -2.20 2.03
N GLY A 107 -7.52 -1.99 0.74
CA GLY A 107 -7.21 -3.07 -0.21
C GLY A 107 -5.98 -3.87 0.23
N ILE A 108 -4.87 -3.21 0.55
CA ILE A 108 -3.63 -3.87 1.00
C ILE A 108 -3.88 -4.72 2.24
N ALA A 109 -4.60 -4.20 3.24
CA ALA A 109 -4.93 -4.92 4.46
C ALA A 109 -5.75 -6.18 4.15
N GLU A 110 -6.85 -6.06 3.41
CA GLU A 110 -7.71 -7.19 3.07
C GLU A 110 -7.01 -8.21 2.17
N GLY A 111 -6.25 -7.76 1.16
CA GLY A 111 -5.52 -8.61 0.22
C GLY A 111 -4.38 -9.37 0.86
N SER A 112 -3.69 -8.77 1.84
CA SER A 112 -2.61 -9.42 2.61
C SER A 112 -3.12 -10.18 3.84
N GLY A 113 -4.33 -9.90 4.31
CA GLY A 113 -4.90 -10.43 5.56
C GLY A 113 -4.28 -9.82 6.83
N LEU A 114 -3.71 -8.61 6.73
CA LEU A 114 -3.25 -7.84 7.89
C LEU A 114 -4.40 -7.01 8.47
N ASP A 115 -4.26 -6.62 9.74
CA ASP A 115 -5.17 -5.64 10.33
C ASP A 115 -4.97 -4.27 9.66
N LEU A 116 -6.08 -3.59 9.31
CA LEU A 116 -6.03 -2.29 8.65
C LEU A 116 -5.32 -1.24 9.51
N GLN A 117 -5.50 -1.27 10.83
CA GLN A 117 -4.86 -0.32 11.73
C GLN A 117 -3.34 -0.50 11.72
N ASP A 118 -2.85 -1.74 11.70
CA ASP A 118 -1.41 -2.00 11.57
C ASP A 118 -0.85 -1.52 10.23
N VAL A 119 -1.60 -1.71 9.14
CA VAL A 119 -1.22 -1.19 7.81
C VAL A 119 -1.13 0.34 7.84
N ILE A 120 -2.11 1.02 8.45
CA ILE A 120 -2.10 2.47 8.64
C ILE A 120 -0.89 2.91 9.48
N ARG A 121 -0.68 2.28 10.65
CA ARG A 121 0.41 2.61 11.58
C ARG A 121 1.78 2.47 10.95
N ALA A 122 2.01 1.40 10.17
CA ALA A 122 3.24 1.23 9.41
C ALA A 122 3.47 2.39 8.41
N HIS A 123 2.42 2.92 7.79
CA HIS A 123 2.50 4.10 6.91
C HIS A 123 2.61 5.43 7.66
N MET A 124 2.32 5.46 8.97
CA MET A 124 2.51 6.64 9.83
C MET A 124 3.91 6.72 10.44
N VAL A 125 4.68 5.62 10.47
CA VAL A 125 6.08 5.64 10.91
C VAL A 125 6.87 6.76 10.21
N PRO A 126 6.81 6.92 8.87
CA PRO A 126 7.42 8.06 8.20
C PRO A 126 6.97 9.40 8.81
N VAL A 127 5.67 9.65 8.95
CA VAL A 127 5.13 10.96 9.38
C VAL A 127 5.76 11.45 10.68
N VAL A 128 6.08 10.54 11.59
CA VAL A 128 6.67 10.86 12.89
C VAL A 128 8.18 10.63 12.95
N ALA A 129 8.79 9.90 12.01
CA ALA A 129 10.22 9.57 12.03
C ALA A 129 11.11 10.72 11.55
N ASP A 130 12.39 10.65 11.93
CA ASP A 130 13.42 11.48 11.30
C ASP A 130 13.83 10.84 9.97
N TYR A 131 14.14 11.68 8.98
CA TYR A 131 14.57 11.21 7.66
C TYR A 131 15.93 11.79 7.30
N ALA A 132 16.80 10.91 6.80
CA ALA A 132 17.98 11.31 6.07
C ALA A 132 17.76 11.01 4.58
N CYS A 133 17.92 12.03 3.75
CA CYS A 133 17.89 11.85 2.30
C CYS A 133 18.90 12.77 1.65
N SER A 134 19.43 12.32 0.51
CA SER A 134 20.29 13.12 -0.35
C SER A 134 19.69 13.11 -1.75
N GLY A 135 19.66 14.28 -2.39
CA GLY A 135 19.13 14.41 -3.75
C GLY A 135 19.92 15.41 -4.55
N VAL A 136 20.06 15.14 -5.84
CA VAL A 136 20.70 16.04 -6.79
C VAL A 136 19.87 16.13 -8.07
N ALA A 137 19.86 17.30 -8.68
CA ALA A 137 19.24 17.55 -9.97
C ALA A 137 20.21 18.35 -10.86
N PHE A 138 20.42 17.87 -12.09
CA PHE A 138 21.27 18.52 -13.10
C PHE A 138 20.49 18.66 -14.40
N TRP A 139 20.69 19.76 -15.13
CA TRP A 139 20.03 20.01 -16.41
C TRP A 139 20.85 21.00 -17.27
N GLY A 140 20.45 21.15 -18.54
CA GLY A 140 21.03 22.14 -19.44
C GLY A 140 22.50 21.84 -19.76
N ASP A 141 23.35 22.87 -19.75
CA ASP A 141 24.78 22.78 -20.07
C ASP A 141 25.59 21.89 -19.11
N ARG A 142 25.00 21.47 -17.97
CA ARG A 142 25.60 20.56 -16.98
C ARG A 142 25.41 19.08 -17.32
N VAL A 143 24.61 18.76 -18.35
CA VAL A 143 24.33 17.38 -18.80
C VAL A 143 24.58 17.30 -20.30
N GLU A 144 25.31 16.28 -20.76
CA GLU A 144 25.78 16.17 -22.15
C GLU A 144 24.66 16.31 -23.21
N ASN A 145 23.46 15.79 -22.93
CA ASN A 145 22.30 15.88 -23.81
C ASN A 145 21.30 16.99 -23.42
N GLY A 146 21.62 17.81 -22.42
CA GLY A 146 20.74 18.87 -21.92
C GLY A 146 19.53 18.42 -21.09
N HIS A 147 19.27 17.10 -20.97
CA HIS A 147 18.12 16.57 -20.27
C HIS A 147 18.23 16.74 -18.74
N LEU A 148 17.09 16.70 -18.06
CA LEU A 148 17.03 16.67 -16.60
C LEU A 148 17.46 15.28 -16.10
N LEU A 149 18.47 15.25 -15.23
CA LEU A 149 18.81 14.10 -14.39
C LEU A 149 18.39 14.41 -12.95
N GLN A 150 17.58 13.54 -12.35
CA GLN A 150 17.15 13.63 -10.96
C GLN A 150 17.48 12.32 -10.23
N ILE A 151 18.19 12.43 -9.10
CA ILE A 151 18.63 11.27 -8.31
C ILE A 151 18.28 11.52 -6.85
N ARG A 152 17.85 10.47 -6.14
CA ARG A 152 17.56 10.51 -4.70
C ARG A 152 18.02 9.23 -4.02
N ASN A 153 18.73 9.37 -2.90
CA ASN A 153 18.87 8.32 -1.88
C ASN A 153 17.98 8.66 -0.68
N LEU A 154 17.36 7.62 -0.13
CA LEU A 154 16.61 7.69 1.12
C LEU A 154 17.22 6.68 2.08
N ASP A 155 17.65 7.16 3.24
CA ASP A 155 18.41 6.38 4.19
C ASP A 155 17.49 6.03 5.36
N TYR A 156 17.42 4.72 5.66
CA TYR A 156 16.78 4.20 6.87
C TYR A 156 17.86 3.55 7.73
N GLU A 157 17.92 3.95 9.01
CA GLU A 157 18.73 3.24 9.98
C GLU A 157 18.06 1.90 10.30
N THR A 158 18.77 0.79 10.05
CA THR A 158 18.23 -0.56 10.26
C THR A 158 18.83 -1.25 11.48
N ARG A 159 19.63 -0.52 12.28
CA ARG A 159 20.19 -0.99 13.54
C ARG A 159 19.47 -0.28 14.68
N ALA A 160 18.68 -1.04 15.44
CA ALA A 160 18.19 -0.62 16.75
C ALA A 160 19.32 -0.75 17.79
#